data_AF-A0AAN6E9K6-F1
#
_entry.id   AF-A0AAN6E9K6-F1
#
_cell.length_a   1.000
_cell.length_b   1.000
_cell.length_c   1.000
_cell.angle_alpha   90.00
_cell.angle_beta   90.00
_cell.angle_gamma   90.00
#
_symmetry.space_group_name_H-M   'P 1'
#
loop_
_entity.id
_entity.type
_entity.pdbx_description
1 polymer ?
#
loop_
_entity_poly.entity_id
_entity_poly.type
_entity_poly.pdbx_seq_one_letter_code
_entity_poly.pdbx_strand_id
1 'polypeptide(L)'
;MKLVFRRMFLMQWRNVEYQTTRLALQVICALAIGFTFYNLGDGSADLQFRVMATFFSSVLSVLIVNQVIPEFIRSRKIYGRESSTNQYGWLAWATATILTEWPFALVANTLFVVCLYWTVGLNPISDRVGYFYISYILLGFYSLSLGQAIASFTPNEIVASLVVPIASAFSTLVCGTTVPLALMPKFFSSWLYYLSPFTYFLEGVISSELHGSKVQCKPEELFTFEPPSNSTCNEYAGEWIKNAVGYMTNPDANSACKYCPYAMGDEYLVTLSWSFTHRWRNFGIMIGFLAFNIAFAMFIIKVYKVNKR
;
A
#
# COMPACT_ATOMS: atom_id res chain seq x y z
N MET A 1 -2.84 -30.00 -16.99
CA MET A 1 -3.04 -28.72 -16.25
C MET A 1 -4.05 -28.83 -15.11
N LYS A 2 -5.33 -29.16 -15.37
CA LYS A 2 -6.36 -29.27 -14.31
C LYS A 2 -5.97 -30.17 -13.11
N LEU A 3 -5.37 -31.32 -13.37
CA LEU A 3 -4.91 -32.24 -12.33
C LEU A 3 -3.81 -31.65 -11.44
N VAL A 4 -2.82 -30.99 -12.05
CA VAL A 4 -1.70 -30.33 -11.34
C VAL A 4 -2.24 -29.21 -10.46
N PHE A 5 -3.13 -28.37 -10.99
CA PHE A 5 -3.78 -27.32 -10.23
C PHE A 5 -4.53 -27.89 -9.02
N ARG A 6 -5.37 -28.92 -9.20
CA ARG A 6 -6.10 -29.56 -8.10
C ARG A 6 -5.16 -30.12 -7.03
N ARG A 7 -4.08 -30.78 -7.43
CA ARG A 7 -3.09 -31.34 -6.50
C ARG A 7 -2.38 -30.24 -5.72
N MET A 8 -1.95 -29.16 -6.38
CA MET A 8 -1.28 -28.04 -5.74
C MET A 8 -2.22 -27.27 -4.81
N PHE A 9 -3.47 -27.06 -5.21
CA PHE A 9 -4.48 -26.46 -4.36
C PHE A 9 -4.71 -27.28 -3.08
N LEU A 10 -4.83 -28.60 -3.20
CA LEU A 10 -4.97 -29.49 -2.03
C LEU A 10 -3.73 -29.50 -1.15
N MET A 11 -2.53 -29.46 -1.75
CA MET A 11 -1.28 -29.35 -1.00
C MET A 11 -1.24 -28.05 -0.19
N GLN A 12 -1.63 -26.94 -0.81
CA GLN A 12 -1.64 -25.62 -0.20
C GLN A 12 -2.70 -25.50 0.90
N TRP A 13 -3.90 -26.06 0.67
CA TRP A 13 -4.97 -26.14 1.67
C TRP A 13 -4.53 -26.95 2.90
N ARG A 14 -3.77 -28.03 2.70
CA ARG A 14 -3.28 -28.89 3.79
C ARG A 14 -2.05 -28.30 4.50
N ASN A 15 -1.37 -27.30 3.92
CA ASN A 15 -0.26 -26.61 4.57
C ASN A 15 -0.81 -25.59 5.58
N VAL A 16 -1.36 -26.13 6.67
CA VAL A 16 -2.04 -25.34 7.71
C VAL A 16 -1.08 -24.30 8.29
N GLU A 17 0.17 -24.68 8.59
CA GLU A 17 1.18 -23.79 9.17
C GLU A 17 1.41 -22.52 8.35
N TYR A 18 1.58 -22.64 7.03
CA TYR A 18 1.78 -21.48 6.17
C TYR A 18 0.52 -20.61 6.08
N GLN A 19 -0.65 -21.24 5.92
CA GLN A 19 -1.91 -20.50 5.79
C GLN A 19 -2.32 -19.80 7.09
N THR A 20 -2.18 -20.46 8.24
CA THR A 20 -2.51 -19.89 9.54
C THR A 20 -1.52 -18.80 9.93
N THR A 21 -0.22 -18.99 9.70
CA THR A 21 0.80 -17.97 9.95
C THR A 21 0.54 -16.71 9.11
N ARG A 22 0.17 -16.86 7.83
CA ARG A 22 -0.15 -15.71 6.98
C ARG A 22 -1.42 -14.99 7.44
N LEU A 23 -2.47 -15.73 7.77
CA LEU A 23 -3.72 -15.16 8.28
C LEU A 23 -3.51 -14.45 9.62
N ALA A 24 -2.83 -15.10 10.56
CA ALA A 24 -2.51 -14.55 11.87
C ALA A 24 -1.66 -13.28 11.74
N LEU A 25 -0.62 -13.30 10.90
CA LEU A 25 0.21 -12.11 10.66
C LEU A 25 -0.64 -10.94 10.18
N GLN A 26 -1.50 -11.15 9.18
CA GLN A 26 -2.32 -10.06 8.64
C GLN A 26 -3.32 -9.54 9.67
N VAL A 27 -4.03 -10.41 10.39
CA VAL A 27 -5.03 -9.98 11.40
C VAL A 27 -4.35 -9.26 12.57
N ILE A 28 -3.27 -9.82 13.11
CA ILE A 28 -2.55 -9.21 14.24
C ILE A 28 -1.97 -7.85 13.85
N CYS A 29 -1.33 -7.75 12.69
CA CYS A 29 -0.78 -6.48 12.22
C CYS A 29 -1.88 -5.48 11.86
N ALA A 30 -2.99 -5.91 11.26
CA ALA A 30 -4.14 -5.03 10.99
C ALA A 30 -4.69 -4.42 12.28
N LEU A 31 -4.89 -5.24 13.32
CA LEU A 31 -5.36 -4.77 14.62
C LEU A 31 -4.32 -3.92 15.32
N ALA A 32 -3.04 -4.26 15.26
CA ALA A 32 -1.97 -3.45 15.85
C ALA A 32 -1.92 -2.04 15.24
N ILE A 33 -1.95 -1.93 13.91
CA ILE A 33 -2.03 -0.62 13.24
C ILE A 33 -3.36 0.06 13.55
N GLY A 34 -4.46 -0.68 13.48
CA GLY A 34 -5.80 -0.19 13.74
C GLY A 34 -6.00 0.43 15.13
N PHE A 35 -5.50 -0.24 16.17
CA PHE A 35 -5.55 0.27 17.53
C PHE A 35 -4.52 1.36 17.81
N THR A 36 -3.40 1.40 17.07
CA THR A 36 -2.45 2.53 17.16
C THR A 36 -3.09 3.82 16.67
N PHE A 37 -3.90 3.73 15.61
CA PHE A 37 -4.62 4.86 15.02
C PHE A 37 -6.13 4.73 15.25
N TYR A 38 -6.52 4.45 16.50
CA TYR A 38 -7.91 4.11 16.82
C TYR A 38 -8.85 5.29 16.60
N ASN A 39 -9.92 5.05 15.83
CA ASN A 39 -11.05 5.96 15.61
C ASN A 39 -10.66 7.44 15.37
N LEU A 40 -10.05 7.71 14.22
CA LEU A 40 -9.57 9.04 13.84
C LEU A 40 -10.73 10.02 13.61
N GLY A 41 -10.56 11.24 14.12
CA GLY A 41 -11.49 12.35 13.90
C GLY A 41 -11.25 13.13 12.60
N ASP A 42 -11.68 14.38 12.61
CA ASP A 42 -11.60 15.33 11.49
C ASP A 42 -10.51 16.42 11.71
N GLY A 43 -9.63 16.24 12.71
CA GLY A 43 -8.53 17.17 12.99
C GLY A 43 -7.48 17.19 11.89
N SER A 44 -6.67 18.25 11.86
CA SER A 44 -5.53 18.37 10.94
C SER A 44 -4.45 17.31 11.20
N ALA A 45 -4.21 16.97 12.47
CA ALA A 45 -3.33 15.86 12.85
C ALA A 45 -3.94 14.51 12.46
N ASP A 46 -5.27 14.38 12.55
CA ASP A 46 -5.98 13.14 12.20
C ASP A 46 -5.82 12.81 10.70
N LEU A 47 -5.71 13.81 9.81
CA LEU A 47 -5.39 13.59 8.39
C LEU A 47 -4.02 12.93 8.20
N GLN A 48 -3.01 13.41 8.94
CA GLN A 48 -1.67 12.83 8.91
C GLN A 48 -1.69 11.39 9.44
N PHE A 49 -2.46 11.13 10.51
CA PHE A 49 -2.64 9.79 11.03
C PHE A 49 -3.35 8.84 10.04
N ARG A 50 -4.34 9.30 9.28
CA ARG A 50 -4.97 8.50 8.20
C ARG A 50 -3.96 8.11 7.13
N VAL A 51 -3.11 9.05 6.73
CA VAL A 51 -2.02 8.84 5.77
C VAL A 51 -1.02 7.81 6.31
N MET A 52 -0.61 7.94 7.58
CA MET A 52 0.36 7.03 8.20
C MET A 52 -0.22 5.62 8.41
N ALA A 53 -1.47 5.49 8.84
CA ALA A 53 -2.14 4.21 8.98
C ALA A 53 -2.19 3.46 7.64
N THR A 54 -2.54 4.17 6.56
CA THR A 54 -2.57 3.62 5.20
C THR A 54 -1.16 3.26 4.72
N PHE A 55 -0.16 4.10 5.01
CA PHE A 55 1.24 3.81 4.69
C PHE A 55 1.74 2.54 5.39
N PHE A 56 1.51 2.39 6.71
CA PHE A 56 1.90 1.19 7.45
C PHE A 56 1.21 -0.07 6.92
N SER A 57 -0.05 0.02 6.47
CA SER A 57 -0.73 -1.10 5.82
C SER A 57 0.02 -1.59 4.56
N SER A 58 0.61 -0.67 3.80
CA SER A 58 1.38 -1.00 2.60
C SER A 58 2.72 -1.68 2.92
N VAL A 59 3.35 -1.33 4.05
CA VAL A 59 4.63 -1.92 4.47
C VAL A 59 4.47 -3.41 4.84
N LEU A 60 3.31 -3.82 5.36
CA LEU A 60 3.03 -5.23 5.67
C LEU A 60 3.11 -6.14 4.46
N SER A 61 2.89 -5.58 3.28
CA SER A 61 3.03 -6.28 2.01
C SER A 61 4.45 -6.87 1.81
N VAL A 62 5.47 -6.26 2.41
CA VAL A 62 6.87 -6.74 2.42
C VAL A 62 7.03 -7.99 3.30
N LEU A 63 6.28 -8.08 4.40
CA LEU A 63 6.28 -9.27 5.26
C LEU A 63 5.67 -10.47 4.52
N ILE A 64 4.63 -10.23 3.73
CA ILE A 64 4.01 -11.26 2.87
C ILE A 64 5.02 -11.76 1.82
N VAL A 65 5.78 -10.86 1.20
CA VAL A 65 6.85 -11.24 0.25
C VAL A 65 7.85 -12.22 0.89
N ASN A 66 8.28 -11.94 2.13
CA ASN A 66 9.22 -12.80 2.86
C ASN A 66 8.64 -14.19 3.18
N GLN A 67 7.33 -14.32 3.41
CA GLN A 67 6.69 -15.61 3.64
C GLN A 67 6.55 -16.45 2.38
N VAL A 68 6.30 -15.83 1.23
CA VAL A 68 6.05 -16.53 -0.05
C VAL A 68 7.32 -17.18 -0.61
N ILE A 69 8.47 -16.56 -0.40
CA ILE A 69 9.76 -17.00 -0.95
C ILE A 69 10.15 -18.43 -0.54
N PRO A 70 10.21 -18.80 0.75
CA PRO A 70 10.61 -20.15 1.16
C PRO A 70 9.66 -21.21 0.62
N GLU A 71 8.35 -20.94 0.62
CA GLU A 71 7.36 -21.86 0.05
C GLU A 71 7.53 -22.04 -1.47
N PHE A 72 7.81 -20.96 -2.20
CA PHE A 72 8.09 -21.05 -3.63
C PHE A 72 9.36 -21.85 -3.92
N ILE A 73 10.43 -21.63 -3.16
CA ILE A 73 11.69 -22.37 -3.31
C ILE A 73 11.49 -23.87 -2.99
N ARG A 74 10.69 -24.19 -1.97
CA ARG A 74 10.31 -25.58 -1.65
C ARG A 74 9.53 -26.22 -2.80
N SER A 75 8.52 -25.54 -3.33
CA SER A 75 7.74 -25.99 -4.49
C SER A 75 8.62 -26.22 -5.72
N ARG A 76 9.58 -25.32 -5.98
CA ARG A 76 10.55 -25.43 -7.08
C ARG A 76 11.44 -26.67 -6.94
N LYS A 77 11.89 -27.03 -5.73
CA LYS A 77 12.68 -28.24 -5.46
C LYS A 77 11.88 -29.50 -5.79
N ILE A 78 10.60 -29.55 -5.42
CA ILE A 78 9.69 -30.67 -5.74
C ILE A 78 9.51 -30.79 -7.25
N TYR A 79 9.23 -29.66 -7.93
CA TYR A 79 9.10 -29.62 -9.38
C TYR A 79 10.39 -30.10 -10.08
N GLY A 80 11.57 -29.75 -9.58
CA GLY A 80 12.84 -30.23 -10.13
C GLY A 80 12.95 -31.77 -10.17
N ARG A 81 12.40 -32.45 -9.16
CA ARG A 81 12.36 -33.93 -9.08
C ARG A 81 11.27 -34.53 -9.96
N GLU A 82 10.10 -33.92 -10.02
CA GLU A 82 8.99 -34.41 -10.86
C GLU A 82 9.22 -34.12 -12.35
N SER A 83 9.97 -33.07 -12.67
CA SER A 83 10.36 -32.73 -14.04
C SER A 83 11.46 -33.64 -14.59
N SER A 84 12.37 -34.18 -13.76
CA SER A 84 13.40 -35.12 -14.24
C SER A 84 12.81 -36.46 -14.68
N THR A 85 11.64 -36.81 -14.14
CA THR A 85 10.84 -37.98 -14.53
C THR A 85 9.76 -37.67 -15.58
N ASN A 86 9.78 -36.46 -16.16
CA ASN A 86 8.83 -35.98 -17.19
C ASN A 86 7.35 -36.11 -16.81
N GLN A 87 6.99 -36.00 -15.52
CA GLN A 87 5.58 -36.15 -15.09
C GLN A 87 4.68 -35.01 -15.57
N TYR A 88 5.17 -33.77 -15.60
CA TYR A 88 4.45 -32.61 -16.14
C TYR A 88 5.39 -31.46 -16.54
N GLY A 89 4.90 -30.58 -17.42
CA GLY A 89 5.69 -29.46 -17.94
C GLY A 89 5.73 -28.23 -17.02
N TRP A 90 6.77 -27.41 -17.19
CA TRP A 90 7.01 -26.18 -16.41
C TRP A 90 5.85 -25.18 -16.45
N LEU A 91 5.17 -25.05 -17.60
CA LEU A 91 4.02 -24.17 -17.74
C LEU A 91 2.92 -24.58 -16.76
N ALA A 92 2.60 -25.87 -16.70
CA ALA A 92 1.56 -26.39 -15.83
C ALA A 92 1.90 -26.18 -14.35
N TRP A 93 3.18 -26.31 -13.97
CA TRP A 93 3.65 -26.02 -12.63
C TRP A 93 3.54 -24.53 -12.29
N ALA A 94 4.14 -23.67 -13.11
CA ALA A 94 4.27 -22.26 -12.82
C ALA A 94 2.89 -21.58 -12.74
N THR A 95 2.00 -21.87 -13.68
CA THR A 95 0.61 -21.35 -13.64
C THR A 95 -0.15 -21.88 -12.43
N ALA A 96 0.07 -23.14 -12.04
CA ALA A 96 -0.61 -23.70 -10.89
C ALA A 96 -0.13 -23.04 -9.60
N THR A 97 1.18 -22.89 -9.38
CA THR A 97 1.76 -22.21 -8.21
C THR A 97 1.22 -20.79 -8.03
N ILE A 98 1.15 -20.01 -9.12
CA ILE A 98 0.65 -18.63 -9.07
C ILE A 98 -0.84 -18.60 -8.73
N LEU A 99 -1.66 -19.34 -9.47
CA LEU A 99 -3.12 -19.30 -9.33
C LEU A 99 -3.61 -19.94 -8.03
N THR A 100 -2.91 -20.93 -7.47
CA THR A 100 -3.36 -21.58 -6.24
C THR A 100 -3.25 -20.69 -5.02
N GLU A 101 -2.38 -19.67 -5.04
CA GLU A 101 -2.20 -18.77 -3.89
C GLU A 101 -3.26 -17.66 -3.84
N TRP A 102 -3.83 -17.27 -4.98
CA TRP A 102 -4.77 -16.14 -5.07
C TRP A 102 -6.02 -16.29 -4.20
N PRO A 103 -6.72 -17.44 -4.15
CA PRO A 103 -7.91 -17.59 -3.32
C PRO A 103 -7.61 -17.43 -1.82
N PHE A 104 -6.48 -17.95 -1.36
CA PHE A 104 -6.12 -17.85 0.04
C PHE A 104 -5.61 -16.45 0.41
N ALA A 105 -4.90 -15.79 -0.51
CA ALA A 105 -4.50 -14.40 -0.34
C ALA A 105 -5.72 -13.47 -0.31
N LEU A 106 -6.74 -13.75 -1.13
CA LEU A 106 -8.00 -13.01 -1.11
C LEU A 106 -8.64 -13.04 0.29
N VAL A 107 -8.82 -14.23 0.87
CA VAL A 107 -9.41 -14.37 2.21
C VAL A 107 -8.60 -13.62 3.27
N ALA A 108 -7.27 -13.75 3.24
CA ALA A 108 -6.40 -13.07 4.19
C ALA A 108 -6.51 -11.54 4.05
N ASN A 109 -6.38 -11.02 2.83
CA ASN A 109 -6.44 -9.59 2.57
C ASN A 109 -7.82 -9.01 2.89
N THR A 110 -8.90 -9.77 2.67
CA THR A 110 -10.25 -9.35 3.08
C THR A 110 -10.34 -9.19 4.60
N LEU A 111 -9.83 -10.15 5.38
CA LEU A 111 -9.81 -10.03 6.83
C LEU A 111 -8.95 -8.85 7.30
N PHE A 112 -7.81 -8.63 6.65
CA PHE A 112 -6.96 -7.46 6.91
C PHE A 112 -7.75 -6.16 6.76
N VAL A 113 -8.42 -5.97 5.62
CA VAL A 113 -9.17 -4.75 5.32
C VAL A 113 -10.31 -4.58 6.33
N VAL A 114 -11.05 -5.64 6.64
CA VAL A 114 -12.14 -5.58 7.63
C VAL A 114 -11.60 -5.17 9.00
N CYS A 115 -10.51 -5.76 9.47
CA CYS A 115 -9.93 -5.39 10.76
C CYS A 115 -9.41 -3.95 10.77
N LEU A 116 -8.63 -3.55 9.77
CA LEU A 116 -7.97 -2.24 9.75
C LEU A 116 -8.98 -1.09 9.50
N TYR A 117 -9.84 -1.23 8.49
CA TYR A 117 -10.66 -0.12 8.00
C TYR A 117 -11.62 0.41 9.09
N TRP A 118 -12.26 -0.51 9.81
CA TRP A 118 -13.24 -0.18 10.85
C TRP A 118 -12.58 0.22 12.18
N THR A 119 -11.40 -0.31 12.50
CA THR A 119 -10.69 0.08 13.75
C THR A 119 -10.06 1.46 13.66
N VAL A 120 -9.53 1.83 12.49
CA VAL A 120 -8.98 3.17 12.25
C VAL A 120 -10.08 4.24 12.17
N GLY A 121 -11.31 3.88 11.77
CA GLY A 121 -12.37 4.85 11.53
C GLY A 121 -12.20 5.59 10.20
N LEU A 122 -11.81 4.86 9.14
CA LEU A 122 -11.73 5.41 7.79
C LEU A 122 -13.14 5.75 7.25
N ASN A 123 -13.18 6.53 6.17
CA ASN A 123 -14.39 7.15 5.64
C ASN A 123 -15.46 6.11 5.24
N PRO A 124 -16.63 6.04 5.90
CA PRO A 124 -17.59 4.94 5.71
C PRO A 124 -18.34 4.97 4.36
N ILE A 125 -18.07 5.94 3.48
CA ILE A 125 -18.69 6.04 2.16
C ILE A 125 -18.36 4.79 1.32
N SER A 126 -19.39 4.14 0.78
CA SER A 126 -19.27 2.86 0.05
C SER A 126 -18.26 2.88 -1.11
N ASP A 127 -18.17 3.99 -1.87
CA ASP A 127 -17.19 4.15 -2.94
C ASP A 127 -15.73 4.12 -2.41
N ARG A 128 -15.48 4.67 -1.22
CA ARG A 128 -14.16 4.73 -0.58
C ARG A 128 -13.74 3.38 -0.03
N VAL A 129 -14.67 2.72 0.67
CA VAL A 129 -14.50 1.36 1.18
C VAL A 129 -14.19 0.40 0.04
N GLY A 130 -15.00 0.47 -1.03
CA GLY A 130 -14.83 -0.38 -2.21
C GLY A 130 -13.49 -0.18 -2.89
N TYR A 131 -13.08 1.08 -3.09
CA TYR A 131 -11.79 1.41 -3.69
C TYR A 131 -10.61 0.95 -2.82
N PHE A 132 -10.67 1.15 -1.50
CA PHE A 132 -9.65 0.66 -0.56
C PHE A 132 -9.53 -0.86 -0.65
N TYR A 133 -10.66 -1.57 -0.60
CA TYR A 133 -10.72 -3.03 -0.65
C TYR A 133 -10.08 -3.61 -1.91
N ILE A 134 -10.51 -3.15 -3.09
CA ILE A 134 -9.97 -3.67 -4.36
C ILE A 134 -8.49 -3.31 -4.54
N SER A 135 -8.07 -2.12 -4.10
CA SER A 135 -6.68 -1.68 -4.19
C SER A 135 -5.77 -2.48 -3.26
N TYR A 136 -6.25 -2.80 -2.06
CA TYR A 136 -5.49 -3.62 -1.10
C TYR A 136 -5.38 -5.08 -1.55
N ILE A 137 -6.44 -5.65 -2.14
CA ILE A 137 -6.35 -6.99 -2.76
C ILE A 137 -5.31 -6.99 -3.88
N LEU A 138 -5.32 -5.96 -4.73
CA LEU A 138 -4.35 -5.82 -5.82
C LEU A 138 -2.93 -5.70 -5.27
N LEU A 139 -2.71 -4.93 -4.20
CA LEU A 139 -1.43 -4.85 -3.51
C LEU A 139 -0.99 -6.22 -2.98
N GLY A 140 -1.92 -6.98 -2.39
CA GLY A 140 -1.65 -8.34 -1.92
C GLY A 140 -1.22 -9.28 -3.05
N PHE A 141 -1.93 -9.28 -4.18
CA PHE A 141 -1.52 -10.05 -5.36
C PHE A 141 -0.17 -9.59 -5.93
N TYR A 142 0.08 -8.28 -5.94
CA TYR A 142 1.37 -7.73 -6.29
C TYR A 142 2.48 -8.29 -5.39
N SER A 143 2.31 -8.28 -4.07
CA SER A 143 3.30 -8.82 -3.12
C SER A 143 3.56 -10.30 -3.29
N LEU A 144 2.51 -11.10 -3.55
CA LEU A 144 2.67 -12.50 -3.89
C LEU A 144 3.50 -12.68 -5.15
N SER A 145 3.15 -11.97 -6.23
CA SER A 145 3.86 -12.05 -7.50
C SER A 145 5.31 -11.56 -7.40
N LEU A 146 5.59 -10.55 -6.58
CA LEU A 146 6.93 -10.03 -6.33
C LEU A 146 7.78 -11.05 -5.59
N GLY A 147 7.23 -11.69 -4.55
CA GLY A 147 7.92 -12.78 -3.84
C GLY A 147 8.23 -13.96 -4.76
N GLN A 148 7.29 -14.34 -5.63
CA GLN A 148 7.50 -15.39 -6.62
C GLN A 148 8.54 -14.99 -7.69
N ALA A 149 8.53 -13.74 -8.15
CA ALA A 149 9.52 -13.19 -9.05
C ALA A 149 10.92 -13.26 -8.44
N ILE A 150 11.10 -12.77 -7.21
CA ILE A 150 12.38 -12.82 -6.49
C ILE A 150 12.84 -14.26 -6.25
N ALA A 151 11.94 -15.13 -5.80
CA ALA A 151 12.23 -16.54 -5.58
C ALA A 151 12.57 -17.29 -6.88
N SER A 152 12.06 -16.84 -8.03
CA SER A 152 12.33 -17.49 -9.31
C SER A 152 13.79 -17.38 -9.76
N PHE A 153 14.42 -16.21 -9.59
CA PHE A 153 15.81 -15.98 -10.02
C PHE A 153 16.84 -16.26 -8.93
N THR A 154 16.44 -16.29 -7.66
CA THR A 154 17.37 -16.55 -6.56
C THR A 154 17.63 -18.05 -6.36
N PRO A 155 18.88 -18.46 -6.08
CA PRO A 155 19.22 -19.88 -5.93
C PRO A 155 18.75 -20.44 -4.58
N ASN A 156 18.91 -19.66 -3.51
CA ASN A 156 18.66 -20.07 -2.12
C ASN A 156 17.89 -18.99 -1.34
N GLU A 157 17.23 -19.41 -0.27
CA GLU A 157 16.44 -18.54 0.63
C GLU A 157 17.27 -17.40 1.22
N ILE A 158 18.53 -17.66 1.59
CA ILE A 158 19.46 -16.67 2.14
C ILE A 158 19.68 -15.51 1.17
N VAL A 159 19.91 -15.80 -0.12
CA VAL A 159 20.12 -14.77 -1.14
C VAL A 159 18.84 -13.97 -1.35
N ALA A 160 17.68 -14.65 -1.37
CA ALA A 160 16.39 -13.99 -1.49
C ALA A 160 16.11 -13.05 -0.31
N SER A 161 16.43 -13.45 0.93
CA SER A 161 16.28 -12.60 2.11
C SER A 161 17.18 -11.36 2.12
N LEU A 162 18.24 -11.31 1.31
CA LEU A 162 19.07 -10.11 1.14
C LEU A 162 18.49 -9.17 0.08
N VAL A 163 17.85 -9.70 -0.96
CA VAL A 163 17.30 -8.92 -2.07
C VAL A 163 16.00 -8.22 -1.68
N VAL A 164 15.12 -8.90 -0.93
CA VAL A 164 13.79 -8.36 -0.57
C VAL A 164 13.87 -7.03 0.18
N PRO A 165 14.68 -6.89 1.25
CA PRO A 165 14.77 -5.63 1.99
C PRO A 165 15.29 -4.50 1.11
N ILE A 166 16.25 -4.76 0.23
CA ILE A 166 16.80 -3.75 -0.68
C ILE A 166 15.70 -3.25 -1.63
N ALA A 167 15.05 -4.15 -2.37
CA ALA A 167 14.01 -3.78 -3.33
C ALA A 167 12.82 -3.09 -2.65
N SER A 168 12.43 -3.56 -1.47
CA SER A 168 11.29 -3.02 -0.73
C SER A 168 11.63 -1.68 -0.07
N ALA A 169 12.82 -1.52 0.53
CA ALA A 169 13.23 -0.28 1.17
C ALA A 169 13.32 0.88 0.18
N PHE A 170 13.91 0.67 -1.01
CA PHE A 170 13.92 1.70 -2.04
C PHE A 170 12.51 2.11 -2.46
N SER A 171 11.63 1.13 -2.67
CA SER A 171 10.25 1.38 -3.09
C SER A 171 9.43 2.13 -2.03
N THR A 172 9.63 1.81 -0.74
CA THR A 172 8.96 2.48 0.39
C THR A 172 9.52 3.88 0.64
N LEU A 173 10.83 4.10 0.49
CA LEU A 173 11.46 5.41 0.71
C LEU A 173 11.03 6.45 -0.32
N VAL A 174 10.75 6.02 -1.55
CA VAL A 174 10.40 6.90 -2.68
C VAL A 174 8.90 6.95 -2.98
N CYS A 175 8.05 6.40 -2.11
CA CYS A 175 6.60 6.29 -2.39
C CYS A 175 5.82 7.60 -2.29
N GLY A 176 6.46 8.72 -1.90
CA GLY A 176 5.84 10.03 -1.75
C GLY A 176 5.30 10.35 -0.36
N THR A 177 5.00 9.34 0.47
CA THR A 177 4.52 9.56 1.85
C THR A 177 5.64 9.86 2.84
N THR A 178 6.78 9.16 2.70
CA THR A 178 7.97 9.36 3.56
C THR A 178 8.70 10.65 3.23
N VAL A 179 8.86 10.92 1.93
CA VAL A 179 9.43 12.15 1.40
C VAL A 179 8.49 12.65 0.30
N PRO A 180 7.82 13.80 0.50
CA PRO A 180 6.97 14.41 -0.52
C PRO A 180 7.73 14.65 -1.82
N LEU A 181 7.05 14.53 -2.95
CA LEU A 181 7.66 14.67 -4.29
C LEU A 181 8.40 16.01 -4.45
N ALA A 182 7.86 17.09 -3.88
CA ALA A 182 8.44 18.43 -3.94
C ALA A 182 9.79 18.56 -3.20
N LEU A 183 10.02 17.74 -2.17
CA LEU A 183 11.25 17.74 -1.37
C LEU A 183 12.26 16.69 -1.84
N MET A 184 11.87 15.81 -2.76
CA MET A 184 12.73 14.73 -3.24
C MET A 184 13.80 15.26 -4.22
N PRO A 185 15.07 14.84 -4.08
CA PRO A 185 16.11 15.20 -5.05
C PRO A 185 15.72 14.83 -6.48
N LYS A 186 15.99 15.75 -7.44
CA LYS A 186 15.61 15.62 -8.86
C LYS A 186 15.98 14.27 -9.50
N PHE A 187 17.12 13.71 -9.08
CA PHE A 187 17.57 12.41 -9.56
C PHE A 187 16.57 11.29 -9.25
N PHE A 188 16.04 11.22 -8.03
CA PHE A 188 15.11 10.16 -7.63
C PHE A 188 13.67 10.45 -8.07
N SER A 189 13.24 11.71 -8.07
CA SER A 189 11.88 12.08 -8.44
C SER A 189 11.57 11.89 -9.94
N SER A 190 12.59 11.96 -10.81
CA SER A 190 12.38 11.88 -12.26
C SER A 190 12.02 10.47 -12.77
N TRP A 191 12.44 9.41 -12.06
CA TRP A 191 12.24 8.04 -12.53
C TRP A 191 11.88 7.07 -11.41
N LEU A 192 12.59 7.10 -10.29
CA LEU A 192 12.44 6.11 -9.22
C LEU A 192 11.09 6.23 -8.49
N TYR A 193 10.59 7.45 -8.33
CA TYR A 193 9.23 7.72 -7.81
C TYR A 193 8.14 6.98 -8.60
N TYR A 194 8.23 7.02 -9.93
CA TYR A 194 7.28 6.38 -10.86
C TYR A 194 7.52 4.87 -11.02
N LEU A 195 8.68 4.37 -10.58
CA LEU A 195 8.96 2.93 -10.58
C LEU A 195 8.39 2.23 -9.34
N SER A 196 8.02 2.98 -8.29
CA SER A 196 7.49 2.41 -7.07
C SER A 196 5.98 2.12 -7.18
N PRO A 197 5.55 0.85 -7.08
CA PRO A 197 4.12 0.51 -7.07
C PRO A 197 3.40 1.02 -5.82
N PHE A 198 4.14 1.25 -4.73
CA PHE A 198 3.59 1.83 -3.50
C PHE A 198 3.10 3.26 -3.70
N THR A 199 3.78 4.05 -4.55
CA THR A 199 3.33 5.40 -4.92
C THR A 199 1.90 5.38 -5.45
N TYR A 200 1.62 4.48 -6.40
CA TYR A 200 0.32 4.38 -7.05
C TYR A 200 -0.77 3.86 -6.10
N PHE A 201 -0.43 2.87 -5.26
CA PHE A 201 -1.33 2.38 -4.22
C PHE A 201 -1.71 3.50 -3.23
N LEU A 202 -0.70 4.18 -2.68
CA LEU A 202 -0.88 5.21 -1.65
C LEU A 202 -1.59 6.44 -2.21
N GLU A 203 -1.16 6.98 -3.35
CA GLU A 203 -1.85 8.11 -3.98
C GLU A 203 -3.32 7.77 -4.24
N GLY A 204 -3.63 6.57 -4.76
CA GLY A 204 -5.01 6.19 -5.06
C GLY A 204 -5.89 6.06 -3.80
N VAL A 205 -5.39 5.38 -2.78
CA VAL A 205 -6.16 5.10 -1.55
C VAL A 205 -6.30 6.36 -0.69
N ILE A 206 -5.20 7.09 -0.48
CA ILE A 206 -5.18 8.30 0.36
C ILE A 206 -5.98 9.42 -0.30
N SER A 207 -5.86 9.60 -1.62
CA SER A 207 -6.69 10.60 -2.33
C SER A 207 -8.17 10.26 -2.26
N SER A 208 -8.54 8.98 -2.32
CA SER A 208 -9.94 8.57 -2.17
C SER A 208 -10.45 8.83 -0.75
N GLU A 209 -9.63 8.53 0.27
CA GLU A 209 -9.99 8.71 1.68
C GLU A 209 -10.19 10.19 2.08
N LEU A 210 -9.29 11.07 1.61
CA LEU A 210 -9.28 12.49 1.99
C LEU A 210 -10.20 13.37 1.14
N HIS A 211 -10.59 12.92 -0.05
CA HIS A 211 -11.40 13.74 -0.96
C HIS A 211 -12.79 14.04 -0.39
N GLY A 212 -13.09 15.33 -0.27
CA GLY A 212 -14.37 15.81 0.27
C GLY A 212 -14.49 15.78 1.80
N SER A 213 -13.45 15.35 2.53
CA SER A 213 -13.45 15.33 3.99
C SER A 213 -13.23 16.74 4.53
N LYS A 214 -14.14 17.22 5.40
CA LYS A 214 -14.03 18.55 6.04
C LYS A 214 -13.08 18.47 7.22
N VAL A 215 -12.21 19.47 7.36
CA VAL A 215 -11.20 19.50 8.41
C VAL A 215 -11.63 20.45 9.52
N GLN A 216 -11.77 19.92 10.74
CA GLN A 216 -12.10 20.68 11.94
C GLN A 216 -10.92 20.65 12.91
N CYS A 217 -10.09 21.69 12.87
CA CYS A 217 -8.95 21.80 13.77
C CYS A 217 -9.40 21.85 15.24
N LYS A 218 -8.78 21.02 16.07
CA LYS A 218 -8.94 21.08 17.53
C LYS A 218 -8.26 22.35 18.06
N PRO A 219 -8.66 22.89 19.23
CA PRO A 219 -8.06 24.11 19.79
C PRO A 219 -6.53 24.08 19.92
N GLU A 220 -5.97 22.89 20.14
CA GLU A 220 -4.53 22.63 20.28
C GLU A 220 -3.77 22.63 18.93
N GLU A 221 -4.49 22.43 17.83
CA GLU A 221 -3.94 22.37 16.46
C GLU A 221 -4.00 23.74 15.75
N LEU A 222 -4.64 24.72 16.37
CA LEU A 222 -4.82 26.05 15.79
C LEU A 222 -3.54 26.87 15.95
N PHE A 223 -3.06 27.43 14.85
CA PHE A 223 -2.00 28.42 14.88
C PHE A 223 -2.56 29.70 15.49
N THR A 224 -1.92 30.17 16.56
CA THR A 224 -2.28 31.42 17.23
C THR A 224 -1.28 32.51 16.88
N PHE A 225 -1.77 33.65 16.38
CA PHE A 225 -0.96 34.84 16.13
C PHE A 225 -1.67 36.10 16.60
N GLU A 226 -0.93 37.17 16.85
CA GLU A 226 -1.49 38.45 17.29
C GLU A 226 -1.66 39.42 16.10
N PRO A 227 -2.83 40.05 15.94
CA PRO A 227 -3.02 41.09 14.94
C PRO A 227 -2.38 42.42 15.40
N PRO A 228 -2.07 43.35 14.47
CA PRO A 228 -1.65 44.71 14.81
C PRO A 228 -2.67 45.45 15.70
N SER A 229 -2.19 46.37 16.54
CA SER A 229 -3.05 47.18 17.43
C SER A 229 -4.17 47.88 16.63
N ASN A 230 -5.42 47.71 17.08
CA ASN A 230 -6.65 48.25 16.47
C ASN A 230 -7.11 47.59 15.15
N SER A 231 -6.70 46.35 14.87
CA SER A 231 -7.26 45.57 13.75
C SER A 231 -7.87 44.25 14.25
N THR A 232 -8.97 43.84 13.62
CA THR A 232 -9.54 42.50 13.83
C THR A 232 -8.72 41.45 13.10
N CYS A 233 -8.81 40.18 13.53
CA CYS A 233 -8.17 39.06 12.85
C CYS A 233 -8.54 39.00 11.36
N ASN A 234 -9.81 39.26 11.02
CA ASN A 234 -10.26 39.27 9.63
C ASN A 234 -9.76 40.49 8.84
N GLU A 235 -9.59 41.66 9.46
CA GLU A 235 -9.00 42.82 8.77
C GLU A 235 -7.53 42.62 8.43
N TYR A 236 -6.77 42.00 9.34
CA TYR A 236 -5.35 41.75 9.12
C TYR A 236 -5.08 40.53 8.22
N ALA A 237 -5.75 39.40 8.46
CA ALA A 237 -5.47 38.13 7.79
C ALA A 237 -6.53 37.72 6.76
N GLY A 238 -7.65 38.42 6.65
CA GLY A 238 -8.76 38.05 5.76
C GLY A 238 -8.40 38.07 4.27
N GLU A 239 -7.60 39.04 3.82
CA GLU A 239 -7.14 39.09 2.43
C GLU A 239 -6.12 37.99 2.12
N TRP A 240 -5.25 37.69 3.09
CA TRP A 240 -4.32 36.55 2.98
C TRP A 240 -5.08 35.22 2.91
N ILE A 241 -6.12 35.03 3.73
CA ILE A 241 -6.90 33.77 3.81
C ILE A 241 -7.80 33.56 2.60
N LYS A 242 -8.20 34.61 1.89
CA LYS A 242 -8.85 34.45 0.58
C LYS A 242 -7.94 33.83 -0.47
N ASN A 243 -6.62 34.02 -0.34
CA ASN A 243 -5.61 33.51 -1.26
C ASN A 243 -4.87 32.28 -0.73
N ALA A 244 -4.91 32.03 0.58
CA ALA A 244 -4.36 30.87 1.24
C ALA A 244 -5.41 29.76 1.41
N VAL A 245 -4.96 28.53 1.65
CA VAL A 245 -5.82 27.41 2.04
C VAL A 245 -6.23 27.53 3.52
N GLY A 246 -7.32 26.90 3.95
CA GLY A 246 -7.72 26.91 5.36
C GLY A 246 -8.71 28.00 5.77
N TYR A 247 -8.87 28.21 7.08
CA TYR A 247 -9.88 29.14 7.63
C TYR A 247 -9.53 29.69 9.02
N MET A 248 -10.13 30.84 9.36
CA MET A 248 -10.11 31.44 10.69
C MET A 248 -11.26 30.92 11.55
N THR A 249 -11.00 30.63 12.83
CA THR A 249 -12.05 30.21 13.78
C THR A 249 -12.68 31.40 14.51
N ASN A 250 -11.93 32.50 14.70
CA ASN A 250 -12.36 33.70 15.42
C ASN A 250 -12.08 34.99 14.61
N PRO A 251 -12.84 35.25 13.53
CA PRO A 251 -12.59 36.40 12.65
C PRO A 251 -12.73 37.76 13.34
N ASP A 252 -13.61 37.87 14.35
CA ASP A 252 -13.95 39.12 15.03
C ASP A 252 -13.08 39.42 16.27
N ALA A 253 -12.08 38.59 16.56
CA ALA A 253 -11.22 38.78 17.73
C ALA A 253 -10.16 39.87 17.46
N ASN A 254 -9.82 40.62 18.52
CA ASN A 254 -8.78 41.66 18.50
C ASN A 254 -7.45 41.18 19.11
N SER A 255 -7.39 39.91 19.52
CA SER A 255 -6.23 39.26 20.13
C SER A 255 -6.30 37.75 19.91
N ALA A 256 -5.16 37.08 19.81
CA ALA A 256 -5.05 35.63 19.65
C ALA A 256 -5.91 35.07 18.48
N CYS A 257 -5.60 35.50 17.25
CA CYS A 257 -6.21 34.98 16.03
C CYS A 257 -5.87 33.50 15.85
N LYS A 258 -6.89 32.67 15.64
CA LYS A 258 -6.79 31.22 15.50
C LYS A 258 -7.02 30.82 14.05
N TYR A 259 -6.03 30.14 13.49
CA TYR A 259 -6.01 29.72 12.10
C TYR A 259 -5.84 28.21 11.98
N CYS A 260 -6.67 27.61 11.12
CA CYS A 260 -6.59 26.21 10.73
C CYS A 260 -6.00 26.12 9.31
N PRO A 261 -4.92 25.35 9.09
CA PRO A 261 -4.21 25.32 7.80
C PRO A 261 -4.96 24.64 6.66
N TYR A 262 -5.98 23.83 6.96
CA TYR A 262 -6.75 23.09 5.97
C TYR A 262 -8.24 23.21 6.29
N ALA A 263 -9.06 23.50 5.29
CA ALA A 263 -10.52 23.45 5.35
C ALA A 263 -11.04 22.11 4.82
N MET A 264 -10.36 21.57 3.80
CA MET A 264 -10.73 20.34 3.10
C MET A 264 -9.53 19.42 2.98
N GLY A 265 -9.76 18.10 3.04
CA GLY A 265 -8.71 17.09 2.83
C GLY A 265 -8.04 17.18 1.46
N ASP A 266 -8.73 17.73 0.45
CA ASP A 266 -8.16 18.00 -0.87
C ASP A 266 -7.00 19.02 -0.83
N GLU A 267 -7.04 20.00 0.06
CA GLU A 267 -5.96 20.98 0.24
C GLU A 267 -4.71 20.29 0.81
N TYR A 268 -4.90 19.31 1.70
CA TYR A 268 -3.82 18.48 2.19
C TYR A 268 -3.20 17.62 1.07
N LEU A 269 -4.01 17.06 0.16
CA LEU A 269 -3.51 16.27 -0.98
C LEU A 269 -2.62 17.08 -1.93
N VAL A 270 -2.91 18.38 -2.13
CA VAL A 270 -2.08 19.26 -2.95
C VAL A 270 -0.66 19.37 -2.40
N THR A 271 -0.48 19.37 -1.07
CA THR A 271 0.86 19.40 -0.44
C THR A 271 1.69 18.16 -0.78
N LEU A 272 1.04 17.02 -1.02
CA LEU A 272 1.65 15.76 -1.44
C LEU A 272 1.79 15.62 -2.96
N SER A 273 1.35 16.62 -3.74
CA SER A 273 1.25 16.56 -5.21
C SER A 273 0.33 15.44 -5.70
N TRP A 274 -0.73 15.13 -4.96
CA TRP A 274 -1.67 14.04 -5.25
C TRP A 274 -3.05 14.56 -5.63
N SER A 275 -3.77 13.80 -6.45
CA SER A 275 -5.10 14.16 -6.93
C SER A 275 -6.05 12.97 -6.95
N PHE A 276 -7.30 13.22 -6.55
CA PHE A 276 -8.39 12.25 -6.58
C PHE A 276 -8.67 11.69 -7.99
N THR A 277 -8.44 12.48 -9.04
CA THR A 277 -8.67 12.08 -10.44
C THR A 277 -7.76 10.93 -10.87
N HIS A 278 -6.61 10.75 -10.22
CA HIS A 278 -5.62 9.75 -10.60
C HIS A 278 -5.93 8.32 -10.13
N ARG A 279 -6.91 8.12 -9.25
CA ARG A 279 -7.16 6.83 -8.59
C ARG A 279 -7.27 5.64 -9.56
N TRP A 280 -8.09 5.74 -10.61
CA TRP A 280 -8.28 4.64 -11.57
C TRP A 280 -7.09 4.44 -12.51
N ARG A 281 -6.37 5.52 -12.85
CA ARG A 281 -5.09 5.43 -13.57
C ARG A 281 -4.08 4.63 -12.76
N ASN A 282 -3.95 4.97 -11.48
CA ASN A 282 -3.00 4.34 -10.56
C ASN A 282 -3.34 2.86 -10.33
N PHE A 283 -4.62 2.54 -10.19
CA PHE A 283 -5.09 1.15 -10.14
C PHE A 283 -4.70 0.36 -11.40
N GLY A 284 -4.87 0.94 -12.59
CA GLY A 284 -4.42 0.32 -13.85
C GLY A 284 -2.91 0.12 -13.92
N ILE A 285 -2.12 1.08 -13.45
CA ILE A 285 -0.65 0.97 -13.40
C ILE A 285 -0.23 -0.16 -12.45
N MET A 286 -0.88 -0.32 -11.30
CA MET A 286 -0.62 -1.43 -10.38
C MET A 286 -0.90 -2.80 -11.02
N ILE A 287 -1.96 -2.94 -11.83
CA ILE A 287 -2.21 -4.16 -12.61
C ILE A 287 -1.04 -4.42 -13.59
N GLY A 288 -0.49 -3.37 -14.20
CA GLY A 288 0.70 -3.47 -15.04
C GLY A 288 1.91 -4.05 -14.28
N PHE A 289 2.19 -3.58 -13.07
CA PHE A 289 3.24 -4.13 -12.22
C PHE A 289 3.00 -5.59 -11.82
N LEU A 290 1.76 -5.95 -11.49
CA LEU A 290 1.38 -7.34 -11.22
C LEU A 290 1.64 -8.24 -12.45
N ALA A 291 1.19 -7.81 -13.62
CA ALA A 291 1.39 -8.54 -14.87
C ALA A 291 2.88 -8.68 -15.22
N PHE A 292 3.65 -7.62 -15.01
CA PHE A 292 5.10 -7.63 -15.19
C PHE A 292 5.79 -8.65 -14.28
N ASN A 293 5.47 -8.69 -12.98
CA ASN A 293 6.04 -9.65 -12.04
C ASN A 293 5.72 -11.10 -12.43
N ILE A 294 4.46 -11.37 -12.82
CA ILE A 294 4.04 -12.70 -13.29
C ILE A 294 4.80 -13.09 -14.56
N ALA A 295 4.89 -12.20 -15.55
CA ALA A 295 5.59 -12.44 -16.80
C ALA A 295 7.09 -12.67 -16.56
N PHE A 296 7.70 -11.87 -15.69
CA PHE A 296 9.10 -12.02 -15.30
C PHE A 296 9.36 -13.36 -14.61
N ALA A 297 8.54 -13.75 -13.63
CA ALA A 297 8.66 -15.05 -12.97
C ALA A 297 8.55 -16.20 -13.99
N MET A 298 7.55 -16.15 -14.89
CA MET A 298 7.37 -17.16 -15.95
C MET A 298 8.56 -17.23 -16.91
N PHE A 299 9.11 -16.08 -17.29
CA PHE A 299 10.28 -15.98 -18.15
C PHE A 299 11.51 -16.61 -17.50
N ILE A 300 11.80 -16.29 -16.25
CA ILE A 300 12.94 -16.86 -15.51
C ILE A 300 12.80 -18.38 -15.35
N ILE A 301 11.60 -18.87 -15.00
CA ILE A 301 11.35 -20.32 -14.90
C ILE A 301 11.61 -21.02 -16.24
N LYS A 302 11.20 -20.40 -17.36
CA LYS A 302 11.48 -20.91 -18.72
C LYS A 302 12.98 -20.99 -18.99
N VAL A 303 13.72 -19.91 -18.73
CA VAL A 303 15.18 -19.84 -18.95
C VAL A 303 15.92 -20.89 -18.11
N TYR A 304 15.55 -21.04 -16.84
CA TYR A 304 16.17 -22.01 -15.94
C TYR A 304 15.97 -23.46 -16.41
N LYS A 305 14.85 -23.76 -17.07
CA LYS A 305 14.62 -25.06 -17.71
C LYS A 305 15.50 -25.27 -18.94
N VAL A 306 15.66 -24.24 -19.78
CA VAL A 306 16.46 -24.33 -21.02
C VAL A 306 17.92 -24.66 -20.69
N ASN A 307 18.50 -24.06 -19.63
CA ASN A 307 19.88 -24.33 -19.22
C ASN A 307 20.13 -25.70 -18.57
N LYS A 308 19.08 -26.47 -18.23
CA LYS A 308 19.20 -27.82 -17.64
C LYS A 308 19.01 -28.95 -18.67
N ARG A 309 18.68 -28.62 -19.91
CA ARG A 309 18.67 -29.56 -21.04
C ARG A 309 20.01 -29.51 -21.76
#